data_AF-A0A812WHZ4-F1
#
_entry.id   AF-A0A812WHZ4-F1
#
_cell.length_a   1.000
_cell.length_b   1.000
_cell.length_c   1.000
_cell.angle_alpha   90.00
_cell.angle_beta   90.00
_cell.angle_gamma   90.00
#
_symmetry.space_group_name_H-M   'P 1'
#
loop_
_entity.id
_entity.type
_entity.pdbx_description
1 polymer ?
#
loop_
_entity_poly.entity_id
_entity_poly.type
_entity_poly.pdbx_seq_one_letter_code
_entity_poly.pdbx_strand_id
1 'polypeptide(L)'
;MALEVLQMLRDQPGVQPNVVCFGAGITACAKGRHWQGAFALLDELRERALDPDLIAFNAAITACEKAQRWEFALELLMMMMSSHVVTPDIVSFNAAASACEKRSQWCWALWVASQTRYLPKLQGSVLLTISNACISACAKARRLRKALALGLNVQTPDKVTYNGLVAACRSRGGEYWDMIFTLMRQMQRRRVAPGADVFGAAADAALEAGQPLFARPVMKHLEQCCL
;
A
#
# COMPACT_ATOMS: atom_id res chain seq x y z
N MET A 1 12.29 -6.94 24.55
CA MET A 1 13.47 -7.65 24.00
C MET A 1 14.46 -6.78 23.24
N ALA A 2 14.23 -6.30 22.01
CA ALA A 2 15.30 -5.56 21.29
C ALA A 2 15.62 -4.17 21.88
N LEU A 3 14.62 -3.45 22.38
CA LEU A 3 14.82 -2.19 23.13
C LEU A 3 15.52 -2.45 24.48
N GLU A 4 15.17 -3.55 25.16
CA GLU A 4 15.84 -3.98 26.40
C GLU A 4 17.30 -4.35 26.14
N VAL A 5 17.62 -5.06 25.06
CA VAL A 5 19.01 -5.37 24.69
C VAL A 5 19.80 -4.10 24.39
N LEU A 6 19.17 -3.11 23.75
CA LEU A 6 19.81 -1.84 23.46
C LEU A 6 20.00 -1.00 24.74
N GLN A 7 19.07 -1.07 25.69
CA GLN A 7 19.23 -0.49 27.04
C GLN A 7 20.35 -1.18 27.81
N MET A 8 20.40 -2.51 27.81
CA MET A 8 21.48 -3.28 28.44
C MET A 8 22.85 -2.96 27.83
N LEU A 9 22.94 -2.70 26.52
CA LEU A 9 24.19 -2.26 25.88
C LEU A 9 24.58 -0.83 26.27
N ARG A 10 23.62 0.05 26.59
CA ARG A 10 23.90 1.40 27.11
C ARG A 10 24.42 1.36 28.54
N ASP A 11 23.96 0.40 29.33
CA ASP A 11 24.32 0.27 30.76
C ASP A 11 25.72 -0.34 30.96
N GLN A 12 26.36 -0.86 29.91
CA GLN A 12 27.71 -1.41 29.96
C GLN A 12 28.77 -0.30 29.82
N PRO A 13 29.66 -0.11 30.82
CA PRO A 13 30.71 0.90 30.74
C PRO A 13 31.70 0.57 29.62
N GLY A 14 31.89 1.51 28.69
CA GLY A 14 32.83 1.41 27.57
C GLY A 14 32.26 0.90 26.25
N VAL A 15 30.98 0.52 26.20
CA VAL A 15 30.30 0.12 24.95
C VAL A 15 29.43 1.27 24.44
N GLN A 16 29.79 1.85 23.29
CA GLN A 16 28.94 2.83 22.62
C GLN A 16 28.12 2.16 21.51
N PRO A 17 26.77 2.16 21.60
CA PRO A 17 25.92 1.65 20.53
C PRO A 17 26.19 2.41 19.23
N ASN A 18 26.46 1.68 18.15
CA ASN A 18 26.70 2.24 16.83
C ASN A 18 25.41 2.22 15.98
N VAL A 19 25.48 2.74 14.75
CA VAL A 19 24.34 2.82 13.81
C VAL A 19 23.66 1.46 13.62
N VAL A 20 24.42 0.36 13.61
CA VAL A 20 23.89 -1.00 13.46
C VAL A 20 23.02 -1.40 14.65
N CYS A 21 23.44 -1.08 15.88
CA CYS A 21 22.64 -1.33 17.08
C CYS A 21 21.31 -0.60 17.03
N PHE A 22 21.32 0.69 16.66
CA PHE A 22 20.10 1.49 16.50
C PHE A 22 19.21 0.97 15.38
N GLY A 23 19.77 0.63 14.21
CA GLY A 23 19.03 0.05 13.08
C GLY A 23 18.32 -1.26 13.46
N ALA A 24 18.97 -2.12 14.26
CA ALA A 24 18.36 -3.33 14.80
C ALA A 24 17.21 -3.01 15.78
N GLY A 25 17.39 -2.02 16.66
CA GLY A 25 16.35 -1.53 17.57
C GLY A 25 15.13 -0.99 16.82
N ILE A 26 15.33 -0.18 15.79
CA ILE A 26 14.26 0.39 14.95
C ILE A 26 13.54 -0.74 14.19
N THR A 27 14.28 -1.69 13.63
CA THR A 27 13.70 -2.87 12.94
C THR A 27 12.83 -3.70 13.89
N ALA A 28 13.25 -3.86 15.14
CA ALA A 28 12.44 -4.55 16.13
C ALA A 28 11.20 -3.74 16.56
N CYS A 29 11.32 -2.41 16.67
CA CYS A 29 10.16 -1.53 16.85
C CYS A 29 9.15 -1.68 15.71
N ALA A 30 9.62 -1.82 14.47
CA ALA A 30 8.78 -2.09 13.31
C ALA A 30 8.05 -3.43 13.42
N LYS A 31 8.71 -4.49 13.90
CA LYS A 31 8.07 -5.79 14.15
C LYS A 31 7.03 -5.69 15.27
N GLY A 32 7.30 -4.93 16.32
CA GLY A 32 6.40 -4.67 17.45
C GLY A 32 5.32 -3.62 17.21
N ARG A 33 5.29 -2.97 16.04
CA ARG A 33 4.36 -1.85 15.73
C ARG A 33 4.53 -0.64 16.67
N HIS A 34 5.70 -0.50 17.29
CA HIS A 34 6.03 0.59 18.21
C HIS A 34 6.65 1.77 17.46
N TRP A 35 5.83 2.52 16.74
CA TRP A 35 6.30 3.66 15.93
C TRP A 35 6.99 4.75 16.78
N GLN A 36 6.53 5.00 18.01
CA GLN A 36 7.15 5.98 18.91
C GLN A 36 8.59 5.61 19.26
N GLY A 37 8.84 4.32 19.54
CA GLY A 37 10.17 3.82 19.83
C GLY A 37 11.09 3.89 18.61
N ALA A 38 10.56 3.63 17.43
CA ALA A 38 11.31 3.80 16.18
C ALA A 38 11.73 5.26 15.94
N PHE A 39 10.85 6.22 16.23
CA PHE A 39 11.15 7.66 16.14
C PHE A 39 12.18 8.09 17.17
N ALA A 40 12.00 7.72 18.44
CA ALA A 40 12.93 8.07 19.50
C ALA A 40 14.36 7.57 19.20
N LEU A 41 14.49 6.37 18.63
CA LEU A 41 15.79 5.83 18.20
C LEU A 41 16.38 6.55 16.98
N LEU A 42 15.55 7.04 16.06
CA LEU A 42 16.00 7.87 14.92
C LEU A 42 16.48 9.24 15.39
N ASP A 43 15.75 9.87 16.31
CA ASP A 43 16.13 11.17 16.86
C ASP A 43 17.42 11.05 17.67
N GLU A 44 17.57 9.98 18.46
CA GLU A 44 18.80 9.72 19.21
C GLU A 44 20.02 9.49 18.30
N LEU A 45 19.83 8.85 17.13
CA LEU A 45 20.90 8.75 16.12
C LEU A 45 21.37 10.15 15.69
N ARG A 46 20.43 11.04 15.40
CA ARG A 46 20.73 12.42 14.96
C ARG A 46 21.39 13.24 16.06
N GLU A 47 20.92 13.12 17.31
CA GLU A 47 21.54 13.78 18.47
C GLU A 47 22.99 13.35 18.69
N ARG A 48 23.31 12.10 18.38
CA ARG A 48 24.68 11.56 18.44
C ARG A 48 25.53 11.88 17.20
N ALA A 49 25.03 12.74 16.30
CA ALA A 49 25.65 13.04 15.02
C ALA A 49 25.94 11.79 14.17
N LEU A 50 25.10 10.75 14.31
CA LEU A 50 25.14 9.55 13.50
C LEU A 50 24.02 9.64 12.46
N ASP A 51 24.38 9.64 11.18
CA ASP A 51 23.38 9.69 10.11
C ASP A 51 22.60 8.37 10.04
N PRO A 52 21.25 8.40 10.15
CA PRO A 52 20.45 7.22 9.94
C PRO A 52 20.56 6.78 8.48
N ASP A 53 20.78 5.49 8.26
CA ASP A 53 20.83 4.92 6.93
C ASP A 53 19.43 4.64 6.35
N LEU A 54 19.40 4.24 5.08
CA LEU A 54 18.16 3.85 4.38
C LEU A 54 17.40 2.74 5.13
N ILE A 55 18.11 1.82 5.78
CA ILE A 55 17.52 0.70 6.49
C ILE A 55 16.77 1.20 7.73
N ALA A 56 17.37 2.11 8.51
CA ALA A 56 16.77 2.72 9.68
C ALA A 56 15.49 3.49 9.32
N PHE A 57 15.54 4.32 8.27
CA PHE A 57 14.35 5.04 7.80
C PHE A 57 13.26 4.08 7.31
N ASN A 58 13.60 3.08 6.49
CA ASN A 58 12.64 2.11 5.99
C ASN A 58 11.97 1.30 7.11
N ALA A 59 12.75 0.92 8.13
CA ALA A 59 12.23 0.25 9.30
C ALA A 59 11.26 1.15 10.09
N ALA A 60 11.58 2.43 10.28
CA ALA A 60 10.70 3.38 10.96
C ALA A 60 9.39 3.63 10.18
N ILE A 61 9.46 3.83 8.86
CA ILE A 61 8.26 3.97 8.01
C ILE A 61 7.41 2.69 8.09
N THR A 62 8.03 1.51 8.08
CA THR A 62 7.34 0.22 8.25
C THR A 62 6.68 0.09 9.63
N ALA A 63 7.30 0.63 10.69
CA ALA A 63 6.70 0.69 12.02
C ALA A 63 5.41 1.52 12.01
N CYS A 64 5.44 2.69 11.37
CA CYS A 64 4.27 3.55 11.18
C CYS A 64 3.17 2.87 10.34
N GLU A 65 3.55 2.21 9.25
CA GLU A 65 2.64 1.46 8.39
C GLU A 65 1.90 0.34 9.15
N LYS A 66 2.62 -0.40 9.99
CA LYS A 66 2.03 -1.44 10.83
C LYS A 66 1.20 -0.90 11.99
N ALA A 67 1.57 0.26 12.52
CA ALA A 67 0.80 1.00 13.52
C ALA A 67 -0.39 1.80 12.92
N GLN A 68 -0.56 1.78 11.58
CA GLN A 68 -1.58 2.55 10.86
C GLN A 68 -1.51 4.05 11.14
N ARG A 69 -0.28 4.56 11.28
CA ARG A 69 0.05 5.98 11.46
C ARG A 69 0.59 6.54 10.14
N TRP A 70 -0.31 6.88 9.24
CA TRP A 70 0.06 7.33 7.89
C TRP A 70 0.72 8.71 7.92
N GLU A 71 0.35 9.56 8.86
CA GLU A 71 0.88 10.92 9.05
C GLU A 71 2.41 10.88 9.24
N PHE A 72 2.85 10.09 10.22
CA PHE A 72 4.25 9.90 10.55
C PHE A 72 5.02 9.14 9.47
N ALA A 73 4.38 8.20 8.77
CA ALA A 73 5.00 7.50 7.65
C ALA A 73 5.33 8.47 6.50
N LEU A 74 4.43 9.41 6.20
CA LEU A 74 4.64 10.44 5.17
C LEU A 74 5.64 11.49 5.61
N GLU A 75 5.62 11.89 6.88
CA GLU A 75 6.57 12.85 7.44
C GLU A 75 8.00 12.35 7.28
N LEU A 76 8.27 11.08 7.62
CA LEU A 76 9.58 10.46 7.41
C LEU A 76 9.95 10.41 5.93
N LEU A 77 9.01 10.04 5.05
CA LEU A 77 9.26 10.00 3.62
C LEU A 77 9.59 11.40 3.05
N MET A 78 8.87 12.43 3.49
CA MET A 78 9.13 13.83 3.13
C MET A 78 10.48 14.31 3.66
N MET A 79 10.85 13.91 4.88
CA MET A 79 12.15 14.21 5.48
C MET A 79 13.29 13.59 4.68
N MET A 80 13.18 12.33 4.25
CA MET A 80 14.16 11.68 3.37
C MET A 80 14.32 12.46 2.05
N MET A 81 13.20 12.89 1.45
CA MET A 81 13.23 13.66 0.20
C MET A 81 13.82 15.07 0.36
N SER A 82 13.58 15.73 1.50
CA SER A 82 13.99 17.12 1.74
C SER A 82 15.44 17.24 2.21
N SER A 83 15.92 16.28 3.00
CA SER A 83 17.27 16.31 3.56
C SER A 83 18.36 15.98 2.53
N HIS A 84 18.00 15.29 1.44
CA HIS A 84 18.93 14.76 0.43
C HIS A 84 20.04 13.83 0.98
N VAL A 85 20.04 13.53 2.28
CA VAL A 85 21.00 12.63 2.93
C VAL A 85 20.74 11.18 2.51
N VAL A 86 19.46 10.80 2.41
CA VAL A 86 19.04 9.44 2.07
C VAL A 86 17.98 9.49 0.97
N THR A 87 18.25 8.84 -0.16
CA THR A 87 17.27 8.72 -1.24
C THR A 87 16.25 7.62 -0.89
N PRO A 88 14.95 7.94 -0.80
CA PRO A 88 13.92 6.92 -0.56
C PRO A 88 13.87 5.91 -1.71
N ASP A 89 13.63 4.66 -1.35
CA ASP A 89 13.61 3.53 -2.26
C ASP A 89 12.22 2.89 -2.36
N ILE A 90 12.17 1.76 -3.04
CA ILE A 90 10.94 0.96 -3.25
C ILE A 90 10.25 0.66 -1.92
N VAL A 91 11.03 0.34 -0.88
CA VAL A 91 10.49 -0.03 0.43
C VAL A 91 9.88 1.18 1.13
N SER A 92 10.54 2.34 1.07
CA SER A 92 10.03 3.59 1.67
C SER A 92 8.66 3.95 1.08
N PHE A 93 8.55 3.97 -0.25
CA PHE A 93 7.32 4.36 -0.94
C PHE A 93 6.20 3.34 -0.78
N ASN A 94 6.50 2.04 -0.85
CA ASN A 94 5.50 1.00 -0.66
C ASN A 94 4.92 1.01 0.77
N ALA A 95 5.77 1.17 1.79
CA ALA A 95 5.32 1.27 3.18
C ALA A 95 4.46 2.52 3.40
N ALA A 96 4.86 3.68 2.87
CA ALA A 96 4.06 4.90 2.96
C ALA A 96 2.70 4.77 2.24
N ALA A 97 2.68 4.20 1.04
CA ALA A 97 1.46 3.96 0.27
C ALA A 97 0.50 2.99 1.00
N SER A 98 1.03 1.88 1.54
CA SER A 98 0.28 0.91 2.35
C SER A 98 -0.29 1.55 3.62
N ALA A 99 0.48 2.41 4.29
CA ALA A 99 0.00 3.15 5.47
C ALA A 99 -1.22 4.03 5.12
N CYS A 100 -1.14 4.76 4.00
CA CYS A 100 -2.25 5.58 3.48
C CYS A 100 -3.47 4.72 3.11
N GLU A 101 -3.26 3.55 2.51
CA GLU A 101 -4.32 2.62 2.13
C GLU A 101 -5.12 2.12 3.35
N LYS A 102 -4.43 1.72 4.43
CA LYS A 102 -5.07 1.21 5.65
C LYS A 102 -6.02 2.21 6.29
N ARG A 103 -5.71 3.51 6.17
CA ARG A 103 -6.55 4.61 6.69
C ARG A 103 -7.41 5.28 5.63
N SER A 104 -7.46 4.71 4.42
CA SER A 104 -8.26 5.23 3.28
C SER A 104 -7.92 6.67 2.88
N GLN A 105 -6.67 7.08 3.12
CA GLN A 105 -6.18 8.43 2.84
C GLN A 105 -5.77 8.56 1.37
N TRP A 106 -6.77 8.63 0.48
CA TRP A 106 -6.58 8.60 -0.96
C TRP A 106 -5.79 9.81 -1.51
N CYS A 107 -5.94 11.00 -0.93
CA CYS A 107 -5.20 12.19 -1.36
C CYS A 107 -3.69 11.99 -1.23
N TRP A 108 -3.29 11.45 -0.08
CA TRP A 108 -1.89 11.23 0.25
C TRP A 108 -1.32 10.03 -0.50
N ALA A 109 -2.10 8.96 -0.68
CA ALA A 109 -1.70 7.86 -1.55
C ALA A 109 -1.42 8.34 -2.98
N LEU A 110 -2.28 9.21 -3.53
CA LEU A 110 -2.06 9.84 -4.84
C LEU A 110 -0.81 10.73 -4.87
N TRP A 111 -0.57 11.48 -3.81
CA TRP A 111 0.65 12.27 -3.69
C TRP A 111 1.88 11.36 -3.72
N VAL A 112 1.92 10.29 -2.93
CA VAL A 112 2.99 9.28 -2.94
C VAL A 112 3.21 8.72 -4.35
N ALA A 113 2.13 8.33 -5.04
CA ALA A 113 2.21 7.84 -6.42
C ALA A 113 2.78 8.88 -7.39
N SER A 114 2.42 10.15 -7.23
CA SER A 114 2.97 11.24 -8.04
C SER A 114 4.48 11.39 -7.84
N GLN A 115 4.96 11.30 -6.59
CA GLN A 115 6.38 11.40 -6.28
C GLN A 115 7.19 10.26 -6.93
N THR A 116 6.66 9.02 -6.87
CA THR A 116 7.35 7.87 -7.48
C THR A 116 7.45 7.93 -9.00
N ARG A 117 6.54 8.65 -9.68
CA ARG A 117 6.57 8.80 -11.13
C ARG A 117 7.78 9.60 -11.62
N TYR A 118 8.33 10.48 -10.79
CA TYR A 118 9.50 11.29 -11.10
C TYR A 118 10.83 10.55 -10.86
N LEU A 119 10.79 9.35 -10.29
CA LEU A 119 11.99 8.55 -10.00
C LEU A 119 12.13 7.41 -11.03
N PRO A 120 12.98 7.56 -12.06
CA PRO A 120 13.13 6.55 -13.13
C PRO A 120 13.63 5.19 -12.61
N LYS A 121 14.27 5.17 -11.43
CA LYS A 121 14.71 3.92 -10.76
C LYS A 121 13.56 3.06 -10.22
N LEU A 122 12.35 3.61 -10.09
CA LEU A 122 11.19 2.94 -9.46
C LEU A 122 10.15 2.43 -10.47
N GLN A 123 10.52 2.30 -11.75
CA GLN A 123 9.60 1.85 -12.80
C GLN A 123 9.33 0.33 -12.73
N GLY A 124 8.16 -0.09 -13.23
CA GLY A 124 7.77 -1.51 -13.30
C GLY A 124 6.80 -1.94 -12.19
N SER A 125 7.07 -3.09 -11.56
CA SER A 125 6.20 -3.73 -10.55
C SER A 125 5.89 -2.85 -9.34
N VAL A 126 6.79 -1.94 -8.99
CA VAL A 126 6.65 -1.02 -7.85
C VAL A 126 5.56 0.02 -8.10
N LEU A 127 5.55 0.61 -9.30
CA LEU A 127 4.50 1.54 -9.70
C LEU A 127 3.12 0.87 -9.70
N LEU A 128 3.07 -0.44 -10.03
CA LEU A 128 1.86 -1.25 -9.94
C LEU A 128 1.41 -1.43 -8.47
N THR A 129 2.31 -1.78 -7.54
CA THR A 129 1.97 -1.93 -6.11
C THR A 129 1.42 -0.64 -5.50
N ILE A 130 2.06 0.50 -5.78
CA ILE A 130 1.60 1.81 -5.29
C ILE A 130 0.27 2.19 -5.94
N SER A 131 0.09 1.90 -7.24
CA SER A 131 -1.18 2.13 -7.94
C SER A 131 -2.30 1.27 -7.34
N ASN A 132 -2.03 0.01 -7.00
CA ASN A 132 -2.98 -0.89 -6.34
C ASN A 132 -3.38 -0.36 -4.96
N ALA A 133 -2.42 0.10 -4.16
CA ALA A 133 -2.69 0.76 -2.87
C ALA A 133 -3.54 2.03 -3.06
N CYS A 134 -3.27 2.85 -4.10
CA CYS A 134 -4.08 4.03 -4.41
C CYS A 134 -5.52 3.66 -4.81
N ILE A 135 -5.69 2.63 -5.65
CA ILE A 135 -7.00 2.14 -6.09
C ILE A 135 -7.80 1.64 -4.88
N SER A 136 -7.19 0.82 -4.03
CA SER A 136 -7.80 0.32 -2.79
C SER A 136 -8.18 1.46 -1.84
N ALA A 137 -7.29 2.44 -1.64
CA ALA A 137 -7.58 3.64 -0.84
C ALA A 137 -8.74 4.45 -1.42
N CYS A 138 -8.77 4.66 -2.75
CA CYS A 138 -9.85 5.36 -3.45
C CYS A 138 -11.17 4.59 -3.38
N ALA A 139 -11.13 3.26 -3.45
CA ALA A 139 -12.28 2.37 -3.33
C ALA A 139 -12.93 2.54 -1.94
N LYS A 140 -12.12 2.40 -0.88
CA LYS A 140 -12.58 2.57 0.52
C LYS A 140 -13.09 4.00 0.79
N ALA A 141 -12.46 5.01 0.18
CA ALA A 141 -12.90 6.41 0.27
C ALA A 141 -14.09 6.78 -0.64
N ARG A 142 -14.72 5.82 -1.32
CA ARG A 142 -15.85 6.01 -2.25
C ARG A 142 -15.55 6.98 -3.40
N ARG A 143 -14.30 7.06 -3.87
CA ARG A 143 -13.86 7.93 -4.98
C ARG A 143 -13.67 7.14 -6.29
N LEU A 144 -14.76 6.56 -6.82
CA LEU A 144 -14.73 5.68 -7.99
C LEU A 144 -14.07 6.30 -9.24
N ARG A 145 -14.40 7.56 -9.59
CA ARG A 145 -13.83 8.21 -10.79
C ARG A 145 -12.31 8.26 -10.76
N LYS A 146 -11.72 8.51 -9.59
CA LYS A 146 -10.26 8.53 -9.41
C LYS A 146 -9.68 7.12 -9.43
N ALA A 147 -10.34 6.16 -8.78
CA ALA A 147 -9.93 4.75 -8.83
C ALA A 147 -9.88 4.23 -10.28
N LEU A 148 -10.93 4.45 -11.07
CA LEU A 148 -11.00 4.06 -12.48
C LEU A 148 -9.94 4.76 -13.33
N ALA A 149 -9.76 6.06 -13.14
CA ALA A 149 -8.73 6.82 -13.87
C ALA A 149 -7.31 6.29 -13.58
N LEU A 150 -7.04 5.85 -12.35
CA LEU A 150 -5.75 5.25 -12.01
C LEU A 150 -5.61 3.86 -12.61
N GLY A 151 -6.58 2.98 -12.40
CA GLY A 151 -6.52 1.58 -12.83
C GLY A 151 -6.51 1.38 -14.33
N LEU A 152 -7.22 2.22 -15.09
CA LEU A 152 -7.21 2.19 -16.55
C LEU A 152 -5.90 2.73 -17.15
N ASN A 153 -5.17 3.56 -16.40
CA ASN A 153 -3.88 4.10 -16.82
C ASN A 153 -2.69 3.19 -16.45
N VAL A 154 -2.93 2.09 -15.73
CA VAL A 154 -1.89 1.09 -15.44
C VAL A 154 -1.55 0.34 -16.75
N GLN A 155 -0.28 0.36 -17.16
CA GLN A 155 0.17 -0.32 -18.38
C GLN A 155 -0.08 -1.83 -18.33
N THR A 156 0.21 -2.46 -17.19
CA THR A 156 0.04 -3.91 -16.95
C THR A 156 -0.77 -4.15 -15.66
N PRO A 157 -2.11 -4.01 -15.70
CA PRO A 157 -2.97 -4.25 -14.55
C PRO A 157 -2.99 -5.74 -14.23
N ASP A 158 -2.79 -6.06 -12.96
CA ASP A 158 -2.84 -7.41 -12.42
C ASP A 158 -4.23 -7.72 -11.83
N LYS A 159 -4.39 -8.94 -11.32
CA LYS A 159 -5.63 -9.36 -10.65
C LYS A 159 -6.01 -8.43 -9.50
N VAL A 160 -5.05 -7.95 -8.73
CA VAL A 160 -5.28 -7.03 -7.60
C VAL A 160 -5.83 -5.67 -8.08
N THR A 161 -5.31 -5.15 -9.20
CA THR A 161 -5.81 -3.92 -9.84
C THR A 161 -7.29 -4.06 -10.15
N TYR A 162 -7.68 -5.11 -10.89
CA TYR A 162 -9.06 -5.31 -11.30
C TYR A 162 -9.99 -5.59 -10.13
N ASN A 163 -9.55 -6.41 -9.17
CA ASN A 163 -10.33 -6.71 -7.97
C ASN A 163 -10.60 -5.42 -7.17
N GLY A 164 -9.60 -4.54 -7.03
CA GLY A 164 -9.76 -3.23 -6.39
C GLY A 164 -10.75 -2.32 -7.14
N LEU A 165 -10.72 -2.30 -8.47
CA LEU A 165 -11.67 -1.52 -9.29
C LEU A 165 -13.10 -2.07 -9.20
N VAL A 166 -13.26 -3.39 -9.24
CA VAL A 166 -14.58 -4.04 -9.12
C VAL A 166 -15.16 -3.84 -7.73
N ALA A 167 -14.35 -3.97 -6.68
CA ALA A 167 -14.75 -3.62 -5.31
C ALA A 167 -15.17 -2.15 -5.19
N ALA A 168 -14.45 -1.23 -5.85
CA ALA A 168 -14.83 0.18 -5.90
C ALA A 168 -16.20 0.39 -6.57
N CYS A 169 -16.47 -0.32 -7.68
CA CYS A 169 -17.75 -0.26 -8.38
C CYS A 169 -18.89 -0.81 -7.50
N ARG A 170 -18.69 -1.97 -6.87
CA ARG A 170 -19.68 -2.62 -5.98
C ARG A 170 -20.07 -1.72 -4.82
N SER A 171 -19.13 -0.97 -4.24
CA SER A 171 -19.39 -0.08 -3.10
C SER A 171 -20.35 1.09 -3.38
N ARG A 172 -20.69 1.34 -4.66
CA ARG A 172 -21.60 2.41 -5.09
C ARG A 172 -22.98 1.91 -5.55
N GLY A 173 -23.24 0.60 -5.47
CA GLY A 173 -24.51 0.00 -5.92
C GLY A 173 -24.62 -0.10 -7.44
N GLY A 174 -25.79 -0.58 -7.89
CA GLY A 174 -26.05 -1.07 -9.24
C GLY A 174 -25.65 -0.15 -10.38
N GLU A 175 -25.68 1.17 -10.24
CA GLU A 175 -25.43 2.14 -11.33
C GLU A 175 -24.15 1.88 -12.16
N TYR A 176 -23.17 1.16 -11.63
CA TYR A 176 -21.90 0.84 -12.29
C TYR A 176 -21.78 -0.62 -12.78
N TRP A 177 -22.89 -1.36 -12.92
CA TRP A 177 -22.92 -2.74 -13.44
C TRP A 177 -22.23 -2.86 -14.81
N ASP A 178 -22.44 -1.91 -15.71
CA ASP A 178 -21.86 -1.91 -17.05
C ASP A 178 -20.33 -1.80 -17.01
N MET A 179 -19.80 -1.07 -16.02
CA MET A 179 -18.37 -0.94 -15.80
C MET A 179 -17.76 -2.25 -15.30
N ILE A 180 -18.44 -2.98 -14.40
CA ILE A 180 -17.99 -4.29 -13.91
C ILE A 180 -17.84 -5.28 -15.08
N PHE A 181 -18.83 -5.36 -15.97
CA PHE A 181 -18.76 -6.20 -17.17
C PHE A 181 -17.68 -5.74 -18.17
N THR A 182 -17.44 -4.44 -18.26
CA THR A 182 -16.36 -3.89 -19.10
C THR A 182 -14.99 -4.29 -18.54
N LEU A 183 -14.80 -4.19 -17.22
CA LEU A 183 -13.58 -4.63 -16.54
C LEU A 183 -13.35 -6.13 -16.69
N MET A 184 -14.39 -6.96 -16.53
CA MET A 184 -14.30 -8.40 -16.77
C MET A 184 -13.87 -8.74 -18.20
N ARG A 185 -14.43 -8.06 -19.21
CA ARG A 185 -14.01 -8.25 -20.62
C ARG A 185 -12.56 -7.83 -20.84
N GLN A 186 -12.10 -6.76 -20.18
CA GLN A 186 -10.68 -6.36 -20.24
C GLN A 186 -9.77 -7.41 -19.59
N MET A 187 -10.16 -7.98 -18.43
CA MET A 187 -9.42 -9.07 -17.77
C MET A 187 -9.26 -10.26 -18.71
N GLN A 188 -10.34 -10.70 -19.36
CA GLN A 188 -10.32 -11.84 -20.28
C GLN A 188 -9.43 -11.59 -21.49
N ARG A 189 -9.52 -10.39 -22.11
CA ARG A 189 -8.65 -10.00 -23.23
C ARG A 189 -7.17 -9.98 -22.85
N ARG A 190 -6.86 -9.55 -21.63
CA ARG A 190 -5.49 -9.52 -21.10
C ARG A 190 -5.05 -10.85 -20.46
N ARG A 191 -5.86 -11.90 -20.55
CA ARG A 191 -5.61 -13.23 -19.94
C ARG A 191 -5.34 -13.18 -18.43
N VAL A 192 -5.96 -12.24 -17.73
CA VAL A 192 -5.94 -12.17 -16.26
C VAL A 192 -7.15 -12.92 -15.73
N ALA A 193 -6.93 -14.00 -14.98
CA ALA A 193 -8.00 -14.82 -14.44
C ALA A 193 -8.83 -14.03 -13.40
N PRO A 194 -10.15 -13.87 -13.59
CA PRO A 194 -11.02 -13.23 -12.61
C PRO A 194 -11.04 -14.02 -11.29
N GLY A 195 -11.07 -13.32 -10.17
CA GLY A 195 -11.30 -13.95 -8.87
C GLY A 195 -12.80 -14.17 -8.60
N ALA A 196 -13.10 -14.99 -7.59
CA ALA A 196 -14.47 -15.21 -7.12
C ALA A 196 -15.17 -13.89 -6.70
N ASP A 197 -14.39 -12.92 -6.24
CA ASP A 197 -14.85 -11.57 -5.89
C ASP A 197 -15.36 -10.78 -7.10
N VAL A 198 -14.71 -10.91 -8.25
CA VAL A 198 -15.15 -10.27 -9.50
C VAL A 198 -16.45 -10.87 -10.01
N PHE A 199 -16.55 -12.20 -9.98
CA PHE A 199 -17.76 -12.90 -10.39
C PHE A 199 -18.93 -12.63 -9.44
N GLY A 200 -18.69 -12.62 -8.13
CA GLY A 200 -19.72 -12.26 -7.14
C GLY A 200 -20.22 -10.83 -7.32
N ALA A 201 -19.31 -9.88 -7.53
CA ALA A 201 -19.70 -8.50 -7.82
C ALA A 201 -20.48 -8.35 -9.13
N ALA A 202 -20.16 -9.15 -10.15
CA ALA A 202 -20.92 -9.17 -11.41
C ALA A 202 -22.31 -9.79 -11.25
N ALA A 203 -22.45 -10.83 -10.42
CA ALA A 203 -23.74 -11.43 -10.11
C ALA A 203 -24.65 -10.46 -9.35
N ASP A 204 -24.14 -9.81 -8.31
CA ASP A 204 -24.87 -8.78 -7.55
C ASP A 204 -25.32 -7.64 -8.46
N ALA A 205 -24.39 -7.14 -9.28
CA ALA A 205 -24.65 -6.05 -10.22
C ALA A 205 -25.73 -6.42 -11.25
N ALA A 206 -25.78 -7.68 -11.71
CA ALA A 206 -26.79 -8.15 -12.65
C ALA A 206 -28.18 -8.34 -12.02
N LEU A 207 -28.22 -8.71 -10.73
CA LEU A 207 -29.46 -8.78 -9.96
C LEU A 207 -30.05 -7.39 -9.72
N GLU A 208 -29.21 -6.43 -9.33
CA GLU A 208 -29.61 -5.03 -9.11
C GLU A 208 -30.03 -4.33 -10.41
N ALA A 209 -29.44 -4.69 -11.56
CA ALA A 209 -29.81 -4.18 -12.87
C ALA A 209 -31.14 -4.73 -13.42
N GLY A 210 -31.75 -5.72 -12.76
CA GLY A 210 -32.92 -6.42 -13.28
C GLY A 210 -32.65 -7.18 -14.58
N GLN A 211 -31.40 -7.56 -14.86
CA GLN A 211 -31.00 -8.25 -16.08
C GLN A 211 -30.50 -9.70 -15.80
N PRO A 212 -31.41 -10.64 -15.47
CA PRO A 212 -31.06 -12.00 -15.07
C PRO A 212 -30.41 -12.84 -16.19
N LEU A 213 -30.55 -12.43 -17.46
CA LEU A 213 -29.92 -13.10 -18.60
C LEU A 213 -28.39 -13.03 -18.54
N PHE A 214 -27.82 -11.93 -18.03
CA PHE A 214 -26.37 -11.77 -17.87
C PHE A 214 -25.84 -12.44 -16.61
N ALA A 215 -26.69 -12.66 -15.60
CA ALA A 215 -26.32 -13.33 -14.35
C ALA A 215 -26.13 -14.86 -14.51
N ARG A 216 -26.94 -15.51 -15.35
CA ARG A 216 -26.96 -16.99 -15.48
C ARG A 216 -25.61 -17.63 -15.89
N PRO A 217 -24.88 -17.11 -16.90
CA PRO A 217 -23.57 -17.67 -17.26
C PRO A 217 -22.52 -17.44 -16.15
N VAL A 218 -22.59 -16.29 -15.48
CA VAL A 218 -21.69 -15.91 -14.38
C VAL A 218 -21.89 -16.82 -13.17
N MET A 219 -23.14 -17.09 -12.79
CA MET A 219 -23.47 -18.00 -11.68
C MET A 219 -23.07 -19.46 -11.96
N LYS A 220 -23.27 -19.96 -13.19
CA LYS A 220 -22.78 -21.30 -13.57
C LYS A 220 -21.25 -21.43 -13.44
N HIS A 221 -20.51 -20.37 -13.76
CA HIS A 221 -19.05 -20.38 -13.63
C HIS A 221 -18.60 -20.28 -12.17
N LEU A 222 -19.33 -19.53 -11.33
CA LEU A 222 -19.10 -19.52 -9.88
C LEU A 222 -19.32 -20.89 -9.24
N GLU A 223 -20.39 -21.60 -9.62
CA GLU A 223 -20.66 -22.96 -9.15
C GLU A 223 -19.54 -23.95 -9.54
N GLN A 224 -18.97 -23.80 -10.74
CA GLN A 224 -17.85 -24.61 -11.21
C GLN A 224 -16.50 -24.29 -10.54
N CYS A 225 -16.30 -23.06 -10.05
CA CYS A 225 -15.07 -22.65 -9.36
C CYS A 225 -15.10 -22.92 -7.84
N CYS A 226 -16.26 -23.20 -7.26
CA CYS A 226 -16.44 -23.49 -5.83
C CYS A 226 -16.46 -25.00 -5.49
N LEU A 227 -16.33 -25.86 -6.51
CA LEU A 227 -16.15 -27.33 -6.40
C LEU A 227 -14.68 -27.68 -6.67
#